data_AF-A0A843C2C7-F1
#
_entry.id   AF-A0A843C2C7-F1
#
_cell.length_a   1.000
_cell.length_b   1.000
_cell.length_c   1.000
_cell.angle_alpha   90.00
_cell.angle_beta   90.00
_cell.angle_gamma   90.00
#
_symmetry.space_group_name_H-M   'P 1'
#
loop_
_entity.id
_entity.type
_entity.pdbx_description
1 polymer ?
#
loop_
_entity_poly.entity_id
_entity_poly.type
_entity_poly.pdbx_seq_one_letter_code
_entity_poly.pdbx_strand_id
1 'polypeptide(L)'
;MKVPIRMLGIATSVIWVLLIAFIVLAAYSVTDLRFNVDEPQFNTDSNGQLVLNLPLIIDNGGYYSLKEFQISTLFSNVEGLEISRADTFI
;
A
#
# COMPACT_ATOMS: atom_id res chain seq x y z
N MET A 1 -48.56 8.61 -13.13
CA MET A 1 -47.27 9.33 -12.94
C MET A 1 -46.61 9.13 -11.57
N LYS A 2 -47.26 8.51 -10.56
CA LYS A 2 -46.68 8.34 -9.20
C LYS A 2 -45.70 7.16 -9.05
N VAL A 3 -45.88 6.09 -9.83
CA VAL A 3 -45.04 4.88 -9.73
C VAL A 3 -43.61 5.12 -10.23
N PRO A 4 -43.37 5.77 -11.39
CA PRO A 4 -42.01 6.02 -11.88
C PRO A 4 -41.19 6.91 -10.92
N ILE A 5 -41.81 7.96 -10.37
CA ILE A 5 -41.15 8.88 -9.42
C ILE A 5 -40.82 8.15 -8.10
N ARG A 6 -41.72 7.29 -7.62
CA ARG A 6 -41.49 6.49 -6.41
C ARG A 6 -40.37 5.46 -6.61
N MET A 7 -40.31 4.83 -7.78
CA MET A 7 -39.23 3.91 -8.14
C MET A 7 -37.88 4.61 -8.22
N LEU A 8 -37.85 5.83 -8.77
CA LEU A 8 -36.65 6.66 -8.83
C LEU A 8 -36.12 6.96 -7.42
N GLY A 9 -37.00 7.34 -6.49
CA GLY A 9 -36.61 7.58 -5.10
C GLY A 9 -35.97 6.36 -4.43
N ILE A 10 -36.55 5.17 -4.61
CA ILE A 10 -36.01 3.92 -4.07
C ILE A 10 -34.64 3.61 -4.69
N ALA A 11 -34.52 3.70 -6.02
CA ALA A 11 -33.26 3.46 -6.72
C ALA A 11 -32.16 4.40 -6.23
N THR A 12 -32.47 5.69 -6.09
CA THR A 12 -31.53 6.69 -5.56
C THR A 12 -31.10 6.35 -4.14
N SER A 13 -32.03 5.97 -3.25
CA SER A 13 -31.69 5.56 -1.88
C SER A 13 -30.76 4.34 -1.85
N VAL A 14 -31.01 3.32 -2.69
CA VAL A 14 -30.15 2.12 -2.78
C VAL A 14 -28.75 2.50 -3.25
N ILE A 15 -28.65 3.34 -4.28
CA ILE A 15 -27.35 3.82 -4.79
C ILE A 15 -26.58 4.56 -3.69
N TRP A 16 -27.24 5.42 -2.91
CA TRP A 16 -26.58 6.12 -1.80
C TRP A 16 -26.05 5.17 -0.73
N VAL A 17 -26.84 4.16 -0.36
CA VAL A 17 -26.39 3.14 0.62
C VAL A 17 -25.17 2.38 0.09
N LEU A 18 -25.20 1.94 -1.17
CA LEU A 18 -24.07 1.26 -1.79
C LEU A 18 -22.84 2.16 -1.89
N LEU A 19 -23.01 3.43 -2.23
CA LEU A 19 -21.92 4.40 -2.31
C LEU A 19 -21.27 4.61 -0.95
N ILE A 20 -22.05 4.79 0.11
CA ILE A 20 -21.52 4.95 1.46
C ILE A 20 -20.77 3.68 1.89
N ALA A 21 -21.35 2.50 1.66
CA ALA A 21 -20.70 1.23 1.97
C ALA A 21 -19.37 1.08 1.20
N PHE A 22 -19.35 1.44 -0.08
CA PHE A 22 -18.14 1.41 -0.90
C PHE A 22 -17.07 2.37 -0.37
N ILE A 23 -17.42 3.60 0.02
CA ILE A 23 -16.46 4.56 0.59
C ILE A 23 -15.88 4.01 1.90
N VAL A 24 -16.70 3.42 2.77
CA VAL A 24 -16.23 2.83 4.02
C VAL A 24 -15.26 1.68 3.75
N LEU A 25 -15.59 0.77 2.82
CA LEU A 25 -14.71 -0.34 2.44
C LEU A 25 -13.41 0.15 1.80
N ALA A 26 -13.48 1.15 0.93
CA ALA A 26 -12.32 1.79 0.32
C ALA A 26 -11.39 2.40 1.37
N ALA A 27 -11.94 3.17 2.32
CA ALA A 27 -11.16 3.74 3.41
C ALA A 27 -10.52 2.65 4.28
N TYR A 28 -11.28 1.62 4.66
CA TYR A 28 -10.78 0.50 5.46
C TYR A 28 -9.64 -0.26 4.74
N SER A 29 -9.81 -0.48 3.43
CA SER A 29 -8.84 -1.19 2.59
C SER A 29 -7.46 -0.51 2.57
N VAL A 30 -7.40 0.83 2.55
CA VAL A 30 -6.12 1.56 2.64
C VAL A 30 -5.49 1.38 4.02
N THR A 31 -6.30 1.36 5.07
CA THR A 31 -5.79 1.25 6.45
C THR A 31 -5.29 -0.14 6.82
N ASP A 32 -5.67 -1.19 6.09
CA ASP A 32 -5.23 -2.57 6.35
C ASP A 32 -4.01 -2.99 5.50
N LEU A 33 -3.20 -2.02 5.10
CA LEU A 33 -1.85 -2.24 4.58
C LEU A 33 -0.86 -2.23 5.74
N ARG A 34 -0.15 -3.34 5.93
CA ARG A 34 0.79 -3.53 7.03
C ARG A 34 2.18 -3.73 6.50
N PHE A 35 3.12 -2.96 7.06
CA PHE A 35 4.53 -3.03 6.73
C PHE A 35 5.28 -3.54 7.95
N ASN A 36 6.06 -4.59 7.78
CA ASN A 36 6.97 -5.07 8.81
C ASN A 36 8.38 -5.16 8.24
N VAL A 37 9.35 -4.81 9.07
CA VAL A 37 10.76 -4.91 8.76
C VAL A 37 11.31 -6.02 9.65
N ASP A 38 11.81 -7.07 9.03
CA ASP A 38 12.41 -8.17 9.78
C ASP A 38 13.83 -7.79 10.25
N GLU A 39 14.46 -8.67 11.03
CA GLU A 39 15.81 -8.45 11.53
C GLU A 39 16.82 -8.20 10.38
N PRO A 40 17.58 -7.09 10.43
CA PRO A 40 18.62 -6.82 9.45
C PRO A 40 19.70 -7.90 9.49
N GLN A 41 20.05 -8.45 8.34
CA GLN A 41 21.10 -9.45 8.23
C GLN A 41 22.31 -8.86 7.53
N PHE A 42 23.47 -9.00 8.15
CA PHE A 42 24.75 -8.61 7.57
C PHE A 42 25.46 -9.86 7.08
N ASN A 43 25.75 -9.90 5.78
CA ASN A 43 26.49 -10.98 5.15
C ASN A 43 27.69 -10.42 4.38
N THR A 44 28.58 -11.30 3.96
CA THR A 44 29.68 -10.95 3.06
C THR A 44 29.46 -11.66 1.72
N ASP A 45 29.55 -10.93 0.61
CA ASP A 45 29.45 -11.53 -0.72
C ASP A 45 30.73 -12.32 -1.07
N SER A 46 30.73 -12.98 -2.24
CA SER A 46 31.90 -13.73 -2.74
C SER A 46 33.14 -12.88 -2.99
N ASN A 47 33.00 -11.55 -3.02
CA ASN A 47 34.08 -10.58 -3.27
C ASN A 47 34.57 -9.92 -1.98
N GLY A 48 34.07 -10.34 -0.81
CA GLY A 48 34.45 -9.75 0.47
C GLY A 48 33.72 -8.44 0.82
N GLN A 49 32.67 -8.08 0.07
CA GLN A 49 31.89 -6.87 0.32
C GLN A 49 30.81 -7.13 1.36
N LEU A 50 30.62 -6.18 2.27
CA LEU A 50 29.53 -6.23 3.25
C LEU A 50 28.19 -5.97 2.56
N VAL A 51 27.26 -6.91 2.70
CA VAL A 51 25.89 -6.81 2.18
C VAL A 51 24.93 -6.75 3.35
N LEU A 52 24.13 -5.69 3.38
CA LEU A 52 23.00 -5.55 4.28
C LEU A 52 21.73 -6.07 3.59
N ASN A 53 21.14 -7.12 4.14
CA ASN A 53 19.82 -7.59 3.77
C ASN A 53 18.81 -7.07 4.77
N LEU A 54 17.80 -6.35 4.28
CA LEU A 54 16.68 -5.86 5.07
C LEU A 54 15.39 -6.45 4.52
N PRO A 55 14.88 -7.56 5.09
CA PRO A 55 13.65 -8.17 4.60
C PRO A 55 12.46 -7.27 4.91
N LEU A 56 11.74 -6.86 3.86
CA LEU A 56 10.51 -6.08 3.96
C LEU A 56 9.32 -7.01 3.72
N ILE A 57 8.41 -7.08 4.69
CA ILE A 57 7.17 -7.84 4.59
C ILE A 57 6.02 -6.85 4.43
N ILE A 58 5.31 -6.98 3.31
CA ILE A 58 4.12 -6.18 3.01
C ILE A 58 2.92 -7.13 3.04
N ASP A 59 2.06 -6.94 4.02
CA ASP A 59 0.80 -7.69 4.16
C ASP A 59 -0.37 -6.79 3.76
N ASN A 60 -1.17 -7.28 2.81
CA ASN A 60 -2.31 -6.57 2.25
C ASN A 60 -3.60 -7.26 2.67
N GLY A 61 -4.17 -6.81 3.79
CA GLY A 61 -5.51 -7.23 4.21
C GLY A 61 -6.63 -6.47 3.48
N GLY A 62 -6.28 -5.45 2.71
CA GLY A 62 -7.21 -4.66 1.92
C GLY A 62 -7.67 -5.31 0.62
N TYR A 63 -8.59 -4.63 -0.05
CA TYR A 63 -9.16 -5.01 -1.35
C TYR A 63 -8.44 -4.36 -2.54
N TYR A 64 -7.47 -3.47 -2.30
CA TYR A 64 -6.69 -2.85 -3.37
C TYR A 64 -5.58 -3.77 -3.89
N SER A 65 -5.32 -3.69 -5.19
CA SER A 65 -4.22 -4.40 -5.83
C SER A 65 -2.89 -3.72 -5.53
N LEU A 66 -1.88 -4.50 -5.12
CA LEU A 66 -0.49 -4.06 -4.97
C LEU A 66 0.40 -4.53 -6.13
N LYS A 67 -0.16 -4.68 -7.34
CA LYS A 67 0.60 -5.15 -8.52
C LYS A 67 1.60 -4.14 -9.07
N GLU A 68 1.44 -2.86 -8.75
CA GLU A 68 2.31 -1.80 -9.21
C GLU A 68 2.80 -1.07 -7.96
N PHE A 69 3.94 -1.50 -7.43
CA PHE A 69 4.53 -0.82 -6.27
C PHE A 69 6.02 -0.58 -6.47
N GLN A 70 6.45 0.60 -6.02
CA GLN A 70 7.83 1.05 -6.09
C GLN A 70 8.42 1.09 -4.68
N ILE A 71 9.51 0.38 -4.48
CA ILE A 71 10.35 0.49 -3.28
C ILE A 71 11.48 1.47 -3.61
N SER A 72 11.58 2.55 -2.85
CA SER A 72 12.72 3.48 -2.91
C SER A 72 13.55 3.33 -1.63
N THR A 73 14.83 3.00 -1.78
CA THR A 73 15.78 2.87 -0.68
C THR A 73 16.76 4.02 -0.75
N LEU A 74 16.85 4.81 0.33
CA LEU A 74 17.77 5.94 0.45
C LEU A 74 18.74 5.69 1.60
N PHE A 75 20.04 5.72 1.30
CA PHE A 75 21.11 5.69 2.27
C PHE A 75 21.71 7.08 2.42
N SER A 76 21.71 7.62 3.63
CA SER A 76 22.20 8.97 3.93
C SER A 76 23.14 8.98 5.13
N ASN A 77 23.99 10.01 5.19
CA ASN A 77 24.85 10.24 6.36
C ASN A 77 24.05 10.87 7.52
N VAL A 78 24.71 11.04 8.67
CA VAL A 78 24.10 11.61 9.89
C VAL A 78 23.62 13.06 9.68
N GLU A 79 24.20 13.77 8.71
CA GLU A 79 23.84 15.15 8.34
C GLU A 79 22.69 15.22 7.32
N GLY A 80 22.18 14.05 6.87
CA GLY A 80 21.11 13.94 5.88
C GLY A 80 21.56 14.03 4.42
N LEU A 81 22.87 14.05 4.16
CA LEU A 81 23.42 14.01 2.80
C LEU A 81 23.20 12.61 2.19
N GLU A 82 22.62 12.57 0.99
CA GLU A 82 22.41 11.34 0.23
C GLU A 82 23.75 10.71 -0.17
N ILE A 83 23.98 9.48 0.28
CA ILE A 83 25.14 8.65 -0.09
C ILE A 83 24.77 7.77 -1.28
N SER A 84 23.57 7.17 -1.26
CA SER A 84 23.10 6.28 -2.32
C SER A 84 21.57 6.20 -2.34
N ARG A 85 21.01 5.97 -3.53
CA ARG A 85 19.59 5.72 -3.74
C ARG A 85 19.40 4.60 -4.73
N ALA A 86 18.44 3.72 -4.46
CA ALA A 86 17.99 2.69 -5.37
C ALA A 86 16.47 2.66 -5.42
N ASP A 87 15.93 2.55 -6.63
CA ASP A 87 14.50 2.37 -6.88
C ASP A 87 14.28 0.99 -7.48
N THR A 88 13.35 0.23 -6.92
CA THR A 88 12.95 -1.10 -7.42
C THR A 88 11.45 -1.09 -7.68
N PHE A 89 11.07 -1.40 -8.90
CA PHE A 89 9.68 -1.59 -9.30
C PHE A 89 9.39 -3.09 -9.35
N ILE A 90 8.31 -3.51 -8.69
CA ILE A 90 7.85 -4.90 -8.64
C ILE A 90 6.52 -5.02 -9.37
#